data_AF-A0A8J2PN57-F1
#
_entry.id   AF-A0A8J2PN57-F1
#
_cell.length_a   1.000
_cell.length_b   1.000
_cell.length_c   1.000
_cell.angle_alpha   90.00
_cell.angle_beta   90.00
_cell.angle_gamma   90.00
#
_symmetry.space_group_name_H-M   'P 1'
#
loop_
_entity.id
_entity.type
_entity.pdbx_description
1 polymer ?
#
loop_
_entity_poly.entity_id
_entity_poly.type
_entity_poly.pdbx_seq_one_letter_code
_entity_poly.pdbx_strand_id
1 'polypeptide(L)'
;EFNTVIAPKYKITAHKTRKVKKKYCFEIQDVPPVAEYMEVRYSAVLPVLPPDLTGETFSKVFGTNTPLIETFLLEKKLKGPNWLRISNCEQILKGNQQSWSKSEFSCDVSDVSISPEASSLPSPTLVLVSLNLQSVTDVGAKKESLIF
;
A
#
# COMPACT_ATOMS: atom_id res chain seq x y z
N GLU A 1 -11.97 23.52 10.22
CA GLU A 1 -12.77 22.32 10.54
C GLU A 1 -11.92 21.08 10.80
N PHE A 2 -11.14 20.57 9.82
CA PHE A 2 -10.43 19.29 10.01
C PHE A 2 -9.53 19.25 11.27
N ASN A 3 -8.68 20.26 11.47
CA ASN A 3 -7.76 20.30 12.62
C ASN A 3 -8.47 20.45 13.96
N THR A 4 -9.64 21.10 13.99
CA THR A 4 -10.30 21.52 15.23
C THR A 4 -11.40 20.55 15.66
N VAL A 5 -12.05 19.88 14.72
CA VAL A 5 -13.21 19.02 14.98
C VAL A 5 -12.93 17.58 14.58
N ILE A 6 -12.52 17.35 13.33
CA ILE A 6 -12.39 16.00 12.76
C ILE A 6 -11.19 15.26 13.36
N ALA A 7 -9.99 15.85 13.31
CA ALA A 7 -8.77 15.20 13.79
C ALA A 7 -8.86 14.81 15.29
N PRO A 8 -9.33 15.68 16.21
CA PRO A 8 -9.54 15.28 17.60
C PRO A 8 -10.59 14.17 17.75
N LYS A 9 -11.72 14.26 17.04
CA LYS A 9 -12.80 13.26 17.08
C LYS A 9 -12.32 11.86 16.68
N TYR A 10 -11.47 11.77 15.67
CA TYR A 10 -10.92 10.50 15.17
C TYR A 10 -9.52 10.17 15.71
N LYS A 11 -9.06 10.88 16.75
CA LYS A 11 -7.76 10.65 17.40
C LYS A 11 -6.57 10.72 16.43
N ILE A 12 -6.65 11.58 15.43
CA ILE A 12 -5.56 11.87 14.50
C ILE A 12 -4.63 12.88 15.18
N THR A 13 -3.50 12.38 15.69
CA THR A 13 -2.56 13.18 16.49
C THR A 13 -1.56 13.97 15.65
N ALA A 14 -1.21 13.47 14.47
CA ALA A 14 -0.28 14.12 13.56
C ALA A 14 -0.68 13.89 12.10
N HIS A 15 -0.68 14.96 11.32
CA HIS A 15 -1.04 14.95 9.91
C HIS A 15 -0.36 16.08 9.14
N LYS A 16 -0.26 15.91 7.82
CA LYS A 16 0.17 16.94 6.87
C LYS A 16 -1.03 17.31 6.01
N THR A 17 -1.22 18.59 5.76
CA THR A 17 -2.27 19.09 4.88
C THR A 17 -1.68 19.97 3.79
N ARG A 18 -2.26 19.92 2.59
CA ARG A 18 -1.99 20.88 1.52
C ARG A 18 -3.19 21.04 0.61
N LYS A 19 -3.33 22.24 0.02
CA LYS A 19 -4.30 22.49 -1.04
C LYS A 19 -3.81 21.89 -2.35
N VAL A 20 -4.67 21.17 -3.05
CA VAL A 20 -4.36 20.56 -4.35
C VAL A 20 -5.54 20.68 -5.30
N LYS A 21 -5.26 20.90 -6.58
CA LYS A 21 -6.28 20.82 -7.63
C LYS A 21 -6.35 19.38 -8.14
N LYS A 22 -7.54 18.78 -8.13
CA LYS A 22 -7.78 17.42 -8.62
C LYS A 22 -8.89 17.41 -9.67
N LYS A 23 -8.86 16.40 -10.53
CA LYS A 23 -9.89 16.12 -11.52
C LYS A 23 -10.66 14.88 -11.09
N TYR A 24 -11.98 14.88 -11.32
CA TYR A 24 -12.86 13.77 -11.03
C TYR A 24 -13.79 13.53 -12.24
N CYS A 25 -13.97 12.28 -12.65
CA CYS A 25 -14.83 11.93 -13.80
C CYS A 25 -15.35 10.49 -13.63
N PHE A 26 -15.88 10.19 -12.44
CA PHE A 26 -16.41 8.87 -12.09
C PHE A 26 -17.88 9.01 -11.63
N GLU A 27 -18.42 7.99 -10.96
CA GLU A 27 -19.86 7.80 -10.73
C GLU A 27 -20.53 8.70 -9.69
N ILE A 28 -19.78 9.39 -8.83
CA ILE A 28 -20.37 10.19 -7.74
C ILE A 28 -20.92 11.50 -8.30
N GLN A 29 -22.23 11.67 -8.15
CA GLN A 29 -22.96 12.89 -8.49
C GLN A 29 -22.54 14.06 -7.59
N ASP A 30 -22.76 15.29 -8.05
CA ASP A 30 -22.44 16.54 -7.33
C ASP A 30 -20.95 16.77 -7.04
N VAL A 31 -20.06 15.98 -7.65
CA VAL A 31 -18.61 16.22 -7.62
C VAL A 31 -18.22 16.94 -8.92
N PRO A 32 -17.71 18.18 -8.85
CA PRO A 32 -17.32 18.92 -10.04
C PRO A 32 -16.14 18.23 -10.75
N PRO A 33 -16.05 18.33 -12.09
CA PRO A 33 -14.98 17.69 -12.84
C PRO A 33 -13.56 18.14 -12.45
N VAL A 34 -13.44 19.37 -11.94
CA VAL A 34 -12.20 19.94 -11.45
C VAL A 34 -12.52 20.81 -10.22
N ALA A 35 -11.85 20.57 -9.11
CA ALA A 35 -11.98 21.37 -7.90
C ALA A 35 -10.67 21.46 -7.11
N GLU A 36 -10.62 22.41 -6.17
CA GLU A 36 -9.61 22.46 -5.12
C GLU A 36 -10.02 21.53 -3.98
N TYR A 37 -9.12 20.64 -3.59
CA TYR A 37 -9.27 19.70 -2.50
C TYR A 37 -8.21 19.96 -1.44
N MET A 38 -8.50 19.56 -0.21
CA MET A 38 -7.50 19.49 0.86
C MET A 38 -6.97 18.07 0.93
N GLU A 39 -5.71 17.88 0.52
CA GLU A 39 -5.02 16.61 0.68
C GLU A 39 -4.54 16.48 2.12
N VAL A 40 -4.97 15.43 2.80
CA VAL A 40 -4.57 15.10 4.18
C VAL A 40 -3.78 13.80 4.17
N ARG A 41 -2.59 13.81 4.76
CA ARG A 41 -1.74 12.63 4.93
C ARG A 41 -1.46 12.41 6.41
N TYR A 42 -1.72 11.22 6.91
CA TYR A 42 -1.42 10.82 8.29
C TYR A 42 -1.00 9.35 8.34
N SER A 43 -0.47 8.91 9.48
CA SER A 43 0.07 7.55 9.62
C SER A 43 -1.04 6.50 9.51
N ALA A 44 -0.77 5.41 8.80
CA ALA A 44 -1.69 4.29 8.60
C ALA A 44 -1.99 3.50 9.89
N VAL A 45 -1.23 3.73 10.97
CA VAL A 45 -1.50 3.15 12.29
C VAL A 45 -2.65 3.85 13.02
N LEU A 46 -3.04 5.04 12.56
CA LEU A 46 -4.14 5.83 13.13
C LEU A 46 -5.49 5.39 12.52
N PRO A 47 -6.62 5.72 13.17
CA PRO A 47 -7.93 5.32 12.69
C PRO A 47 -8.26 5.78 11.26
N VAL A 48 -8.97 4.93 10.53
CA VAL A 48 -9.51 5.25 9.20
C VAL A 48 -10.71 6.19 9.34
N LEU A 49 -10.81 7.19 8.47
CA LEU A 49 -11.97 8.06 8.40
C LEU A 49 -13.14 7.37 7.68
N PRO A 50 -14.40 7.57 8.09
CA PRO A 50 -15.54 7.01 7.38
C PRO A 50 -15.65 7.55 5.94
N PRO A 51 -15.97 6.71 4.93
CA PRO A 51 -16.10 7.14 3.53
C PRO A 51 -17.31 8.06 3.28
N ASP A 52 -18.32 7.99 4.15
CA ASP A 52 -19.52 8.80 4.17
C ASP A 52 -19.38 10.06 5.04
N LEU A 53 -18.17 10.34 5.56
CA LEU A 53 -17.91 11.53 6.35
C LEU A 53 -18.21 12.80 5.55
N THR A 54 -19.04 13.65 6.12
CA THR A 54 -19.35 15.01 5.65
C THR A 54 -19.07 16.03 6.75
N GLY A 55 -18.87 17.28 6.39
CA GLY A 55 -18.63 18.37 7.33
C GLY A 55 -19.29 19.68 6.89
N GLU A 56 -19.09 20.72 7.67
CA GLU A 56 -19.60 22.06 7.37
C GLU A 56 -18.87 22.70 6.17
N THR A 57 -17.59 22.36 5.97
CA THR A 57 -16.72 22.94 4.93
C THR A 57 -16.43 22.00 3.76
N PHE A 58 -16.88 20.75 3.82
CA PHE A 58 -16.67 19.76 2.75
C PHE A 58 -17.86 18.80 2.61
N SER A 59 -18.20 18.46 1.38
CA SER A 59 -19.31 17.56 1.06
C SER A 59 -18.91 16.09 0.96
N LYS A 60 -17.64 15.79 0.65
CA LYS A 60 -17.13 14.43 0.42
C LYS A 60 -15.68 14.27 0.83
N VAL A 61 -15.33 13.05 1.24
CA VAL A 61 -13.96 12.60 1.48
C VAL A 61 -13.64 11.45 0.52
N PHE A 62 -12.42 11.45 -0.01
CA PHE A 62 -11.93 10.42 -0.92
C PHE A 62 -10.68 9.74 -0.33
N GLY A 63 -10.41 8.52 -0.77
CA GLY A 63 -9.18 7.80 -0.42
C GLY A 63 -9.10 7.32 1.03
N THR A 64 -10.24 7.20 1.72
CA THR A 64 -10.27 6.78 3.13
C THR A 64 -9.80 5.35 3.33
N ASN A 65 -10.12 4.45 2.39
CA ASN A 65 -9.78 3.03 2.46
C ASN A 65 -8.89 2.59 1.29
N THR A 66 -8.02 3.47 0.80
CA THR A 66 -7.06 3.11 -0.24
C THR A 66 -5.99 2.19 0.34
N PRO A 67 -5.76 0.98 -0.23
CA PRO A 67 -4.69 0.10 0.22
C PRO A 67 -3.31 0.79 0.17
N LEU A 68 -2.47 0.54 1.18
CA LEU A 68 -1.12 1.12 1.22
C LEU A 68 -0.27 0.71 0.03
N ILE A 69 -0.44 -0.53 -0.44
CA ILE A 69 0.26 -1.03 -1.62
C ILE A 69 -0.13 -0.25 -2.88
N GLU A 70 -1.41 0.10 -3.06
CA GLU A 70 -1.87 0.89 -4.20
C GLU A 70 -1.27 2.30 -4.14
N THR A 71 -1.33 2.93 -2.97
CA THR A 71 -0.71 4.24 -2.75
C THR A 71 0.79 4.20 -3.09
N PHE A 72 1.50 3.19 -2.59
CA PHE A 72 2.92 3.00 -2.85
C PHE A 72 3.22 2.84 -4.34
N LEU A 73 2.51 1.93 -5.03
CA LEU A 73 2.73 1.67 -6.45
C LEU A 73 2.46 2.91 -7.31
N LEU A 74 1.38 3.65 -7.03
CA LEU A 74 1.02 4.87 -7.76
C LEU A 74 2.00 6.01 -7.50
N GLU A 75 2.37 6.25 -6.24
CA GLU A 75 3.32 7.33 -5.89
C GLU A 75 4.71 7.09 -6.47
N LYS A 76 5.16 5.82 -6.50
CA LYS A 76 6.45 5.43 -7.08
C LYS A 76 6.39 5.14 -8.58
N LYS A 77 5.21 5.24 -9.20
CA LYS A 77 4.97 4.95 -10.63
C LYS A 77 5.43 3.54 -11.04
N LEU A 78 5.30 2.58 -10.13
CA LEU A 78 5.70 1.19 -10.35
C LEU A 78 4.68 0.46 -11.21
N LYS A 79 5.15 -0.05 -12.35
CA LYS A 79 4.32 -0.75 -13.34
C LYS A 79 4.83 -2.18 -13.50
N GLY A 80 4.39 -3.06 -12.62
CA GLY A 80 4.82 -4.46 -12.58
C GLY A 80 6.23 -4.65 -11.99
N PRO A 81 6.80 -5.85 -12.14
CA PRO A 81 8.16 -6.15 -11.68
C PRO A 81 9.19 -5.22 -12.32
N ASN A 82 10.03 -4.60 -11.50
CA ASN A 82 11.04 -3.65 -11.98
C ASN A 82 12.24 -3.62 -11.03
N TRP A 83 13.38 -3.13 -11.52
CA TRP A 83 14.55 -2.87 -10.70
C TRP A 83 14.31 -1.64 -9.82
N LEU A 84 14.49 -1.81 -8.52
CA LEU A 84 14.35 -0.73 -7.53
C LEU A 84 15.73 -0.30 -7.05
N ARG A 85 15.88 1.01 -6.82
CA ARG A 85 16.97 1.58 -6.05
C ARG A 85 16.41 1.96 -4.68
N ILE A 86 16.97 1.35 -3.64
CA ILE A 86 16.61 1.59 -2.24
C ILE A 86 17.82 2.23 -1.57
N SER A 87 17.65 3.45 -1.07
CA SER A 87 18.67 4.16 -0.28
C SER A 87 18.40 4.03 1.22
N ASN A 88 19.40 4.39 2.05
CA ASN A 88 19.23 4.57 3.49
C ASN A 88 18.53 3.39 4.19
N CYS A 89 18.87 2.16 3.79
CA CYS A 89 18.28 0.97 4.36
C CYS A 89 19.10 0.45 5.54
N GLU A 90 18.41 -0.01 6.57
CA GLU A 90 19.00 -0.69 7.72
C GLU A 90 18.87 -2.19 7.54
N GLN A 91 19.99 -2.90 7.67
CA GLN A 91 20.00 -4.36 7.60
C GLN A 91 19.34 -4.95 8.85
N ILE A 92 18.38 -5.85 8.67
CA ILE A 92 17.75 -6.56 9.77
C ILE A 92 18.73 -7.60 10.33
N LEU A 93 18.98 -7.52 11.65
CA LEU A 93 19.89 -8.42 12.35
C LEU A 93 19.34 -9.85 12.39
N LYS A 94 20.27 -10.81 12.40
CA LYS A 94 19.93 -12.24 12.56
C LYS A 94 19.15 -12.46 13.86
N GLY A 95 18.05 -13.20 13.77
CA GLY A 95 17.12 -13.45 14.88
C GLY A 95 15.88 -12.54 14.89
N ASN A 96 15.90 -11.40 14.18
CA ASN A 96 14.75 -10.50 14.06
C ASN A 96 14.06 -10.58 12.68
N GLN A 97 14.47 -11.55 11.86
CA GLN A 97 14.00 -11.73 10.49
C GLN A 97 12.50 -12.04 10.47
N GLN A 98 11.79 -11.40 9.55
CA GLN A 98 10.33 -11.54 9.39
C GLN A 98 9.95 -12.39 8.16
N SER A 99 10.93 -12.81 7.38
CA SER A 99 10.74 -13.62 6.17
C SER A 99 11.75 -14.77 6.09
N TRP A 100 11.54 -15.64 5.11
CA TRP A 100 12.48 -16.72 4.76
C TRP A 100 13.48 -16.31 3.66
N SER A 101 13.60 -15.00 3.39
CA SER A 101 14.53 -14.46 2.40
C SER A 101 15.96 -14.48 2.93
N LYS A 102 16.95 -14.62 2.04
CA LYS A 102 18.38 -14.66 2.42
C LYS A 102 18.88 -13.34 3.02
N SER A 103 18.25 -12.22 2.70
CA SER A 103 18.63 -10.89 3.17
C SER A 103 17.39 -10.06 3.41
N GLU A 104 17.40 -9.27 4.47
CA GLU A 104 16.28 -8.42 4.89
C GLU A 104 16.78 -7.03 5.28
N PHE A 105 16.03 -6.02 4.85
CA PHE A 105 16.33 -4.63 5.09
C PHE A 105 15.04 -3.87 5.40
N SER A 106 15.14 -2.86 6.27
CA SER A 106 14.08 -1.89 6.53
C SER A 106 14.48 -0.54 5.93
N CYS A 107 13.52 0.18 5.39
CA CYS A 107 13.72 1.53 4.87
C CYS A 107 12.41 2.30 4.88
N ASP A 108 12.50 3.63 4.83
CA ASP A 108 11.33 4.47 4.64
C ASP A 108 10.85 4.42 3.18
N VAL A 109 9.54 4.57 3.00
CA VAL A 109 8.92 4.61 1.67
C VAL A 109 9.51 5.72 0.80
N SER A 110 9.98 6.83 1.39
CA SER A 110 10.65 7.92 0.68
C SER A 110 11.89 7.44 -0.09
N ASP A 111 12.62 6.47 0.46
CA ASP A 111 13.93 6.02 -0.01
C ASP A 111 13.87 4.95 -1.10
N VAL A 112 12.66 4.51 -1.47
CA VAL A 112 12.45 3.59 -2.59
C VAL A 112 12.18 4.36 -3.88
N SER A 113 12.87 4.00 -4.96
CA SER A 113 12.66 4.56 -6.30
C SER A 113 12.87 3.51 -7.38
N ILE A 114 12.37 3.75 -8.58
CA ILE A 114 12.75 2.94 -9.75
C ILE A 114 14.22 3.19 -10.04
N SER A 115 14.99 2.12 -10.26
CA SER A 115 16.41 2.28 -10.60
C SER A 115 16.55 3.07 -11.90
N PRO A 116 17.39 4.12 -11.95
CA PRO A 116 17.63 4.86 -13.19
C PRO A 116 18.27 3.99 -14.28
N GLU A 117 18.91 2.89 -13.88
CA GLU A 117 19.56 1.90 -14.76
C GLU A 117 18.64 0.71 -15.05
N ALA A 118 17.36 0.76 -14.67
CA ALA A 118 16.44 -0.36 -14.80
C ALA A 118 16.31 -0.90 -16.24
N SER A 119 16.44 -0.03 -17.25
CA SER A 119 16.36 -0.42 -18.67
C SER A 119 17.62 -1.13 -19.19
N SER A 120 18.78 -0.92 -18.54
CA SER A 120 20.04 -1.55 -18.91
C SER A 120 20.34 -2.81 -18.09
N LEU A 121 19.64 -3.03 -16.98
CA LEU A 121 19.79 -4.22 -16.16
C LEU A 121 18.96 -5.38 -16.73
N PRO A 122 19.55 -6.57 -16.95
CA PRO A 122 18.80 -7.73 -17.38
C PRO A 122 17.79 -8.14 -16.30
N SER A 123 16.69 -8.80 -16.68
CA SER A 123 15.80 -9.39 -15.70
C SER A 123 16.52 -10.48 -14.91
N PRO A 124 16.36 -10.56 -13.58
CA PRO A 124 17.02 -11.57 -12.77
C PRO A 124 16.50 -12.96 -13.12
N THR A 125 17.38 -13.97 -13.07
CA THR A 125 16.97 -15.37 -13.23
C THR A 125 16.02 -15.76 -12.11
N LEU A 126 14.91 -16.41 -12.47
CA LEU A 126 13.92 -16.89 -11.51
C LEU A 126 14.20 -18.34 -11.13
N VAL A 127 13.98 -18.67 -9.85
CA VAL A 127 14.00 -20.05 -9.37
C VAL A 127 12.62 -20.65 -9.61
N LEU A 128 12.53 -21.59 -10.55
CA LEU A 128 11.29 -22.30 -10.86
C LEU A 128 11.19 -23.57 -10.01
N VAL A 129 10.01 -23.80 -9.43
CA VAL A 129 9.66 -25.07 -8.80
C VAL A 129 8.39 -25.58 -9.48
N SER A 130 8.46 -26.81 -10.00
CA SER A 130 7.30 -27.53 -10.52
C SER A 130 6.88 -28.59 -9.51
N LEU A 131 5.61 -28.56 -9.10
CA LEU A 131 5.06 -29.49 -8.12
C LEU A 131 4.01 -30.36 -8.79
N ASN A 132 4.15 -31.68 -8.65
CA ASN A 132 3.12 -32.65 -8.99
C ASN A 132 2.69 -33.34 -7.69
N LEU A 133 1.42 -33.18 -7.33
CA LEU A 133 0.87 -33.64 -6.06
C LEU A 133 -0.21 -34.68 -6.34
N GLN A 134 -0.08 -35.85 -5.72
CA GLN A 134 -1.14 -36.86 -5.69
C GLN A 134 -1.73 -36.91 -4.29
N SER A 135 -3.04 -37.13 -4.18
CA SER A 135 -3.72 -37.29 -2.90
C SER A 135 -4.62 -38.51 -2.90
N VAL A 136 -4.84 -39.05 -1.70
CA VAL A 136 -5.83 -40.10 -1.44
C VAL A 136 -6.77 -39.65 -0.33
N THR A 137 -8.05 -39.95 -0.50
CA THR A 137 -9.06 -39.68 0.51
C THR A 137 -9.14 -40.84 1.48
N ASP A 138 -8.93 -40.57 2.76
CA ASP A 138 -9.29 -41.48 3.84
C ASP A 138 -10.80 -41.32 4.11
N VAL A 139 -11.56 -42.35 3.73
CA VAL A 139 -13.01 -42.40 3.86
C VAL A 139 -13.45 -42.47 5.33
N GLY A 140 -12.64 -43.07 6.21
CA GLY A 140 -12.93 -43.19 7.64
C GLY A 140 -12.66 -41.88 8.39
N ALA A 141 -11.57 -41.19 8.06
CA ALA A 141 -11.20 -39.92 8.70
C ALA A 141 -11.81 -38.68 8.04
N LYS A 142 -12.42 -38.82 6.84
CA LYS A 142 -12.88 -37.71 5.97
C LYS A 142 -11.76 -36.67 5.74
N LYS A 143 -10.55 -37.16 5.50
CA LYS A 143 -9.36 -36.33 5.26
C LYS A 143 -8.70 -36.72 3.95
N GLU A 144 -8.14 -35.74 3.27
CA GLU A 144 -7.23 -35.97 2.14
C GLU A 144 -5.80 -36.00 2.66
N SER A 145 -5.05 -37.02 2.24
CA SER A 145 -3.64 -37.16 2.54
C SER A 145 -2.85 -37.08 1.25
N LEU A 146 -1.76 -36.30 1.25
CA LEU A 146 -0.82 -36.26 0.14
C LEU A 146 -0.05 -37.58 0.09
N ILE A 147 0.06 -38.15 -1.11
CA ILE A 147 0.92 -39.27 -1.41
C ILE A 147 2.19 -38.68 -2.02
N PHE A 148 3.32 -38.96 -1.38
CA PHE A 148 4.65 -38.64 -1.88
C PHE A 148 5.30 -39.89 -2.45
#